data_AF-A0A7V9QHI8-F1
#
_entry.id   AF-A0A7V9QHI8-F1
#
_cell.length_a   1.000
_cell.length_b   1.000
_cell.length_c   1.000
_cell.angle_alpha   90.00
_cell.angle_beta   90.00
_cell.angle_gamma   90.00
#
_symmetry.space_group_name_H-M   'P 1'
#
loop_
_entity.id
_entity.type
_entity.pdbx_description
1 polymer ?
#
loop_
_entity_poly.entity_id
_entity_poly.type
_entity_poly.pdbx_seq_one_letter_code
_entity_poly.pdbx_strand_id
1 'polypeptide(L)'
;MRILSIKNYDAYQHYKDRRPPWIKMHASVLDDYAFCCLQDASKAHLMLLWLLASKLDNRIPWDEQWLAKQLSATGPVNIQPLVDTGFVLVTHDASEALATCKQSAMPETEAETEKKTTTTTTLVVLQKPQNDVKVKAGTRYADVRTRIEGYFANLTEVTRTKSAQRSAQIDIAFAYWVAKYDKPRALLDKKRESRIGERLKENGGDLSELLYALDGGLRDKHLTEGGYDMLETVLRDRGNVERLAQQMPKYRAGDMHPMAKKLLAESDDGVALPPPLELAAAVGA
;
A
#
# COMPACT_ATOMS: atom_id res chain seq x y z
N MET A 1 35.51 1.77 13.89
CA MET A 1 34.75 2.06 15.14
C MET A 1 33.76 0.92 15.39
N ARG A 2 33.20 0.76 16.60
CA ARG A 2 32.11 -0.20 16.81
C ARG A 2 30.78 0.46 16.43
N ILE A 3 30.03 -0.18 15.55
CA ILE A 3 28.72 0.30 15.11
C ILE A 3 27.65 -0.65 15.67
N LEU A 4 26.64 -0.04 16.24
CA LEU A 4 25.42 -0.64 16.69
C LEU A 4 24.39 -0.63 15.57
N SER A 5 23.79 -1.79 15.34
CA SER A 5 22.67 -1.95 14.42
C SER A 5 21.55 -2.70 15.12
N ILE A 6 20.31 -2.37 14.78
CA ILE A 6 19.14 -2.99 15.38
C ILE A 6 18.74 -4.18 14.53
N LYS A 7 18.51 -5.31 15.20
CA LYS A 7 17.95 -6.51 14.59
C LYS A 7 16.59 -6.21 13.97
N ASN A 8 16.33 -6.77 12.79
CA ASN A 8 15.09 -6.64 12.04
C ASN A 8 14.72 -5.19 11.64
N TYR A 9 15.69 -4.27 11.59
CA TYR A 9 15.45 -2.89 11.19
C TYR A 9 14.69 -2.76 9.86
N ASP A 10 15.02 -3.58 8.86
CA ASP A 10 14.34 -3.57 7.55
C ASP A 10 12.84 -3.94 7.63
N ALA A 11 12.44 -4.71 8.64
CA ALA A 11 11.03 -5.02 8.88
C ALA A 11 10.30 -3.88 9.61
N TYR A 12 11.00 -3.15 10.48
CA TYR A 12 10.45 -2.01 11.23
C TYR A 12 10.42 -0.71 10.42
N GLN A 13 11.34 -0.56 9.47
CA GLN A 13 11.48 0.62 8.66
C GLN A 13 11.63 0.29 7.17
N HIS A 14 10.52 0.45 6.45
CA HIS A 14 10.48 0.30 4.99
C HIS A 14 11.04 1.54 4.27
N TYR A 15 10.87 2.73 4.85
CA TYR A 15 11.35 3.99 4.26
C TYR A 15 12.79 4.26 4.70
N LYS A 16 13.73 4.18 3.75
CA LYS A 16 15.14 4.50 3.99
C LYS A 16 15.53 5.90 3.52
N ASP A 17 14.66 6.55 2.75
CA ASP A 17 14.87 7.90 2.26
C ASP A 17 14.19 8.95 3.15
N ARG A 18 14.80 10.15 3.21
CA ARG A 18 14.26 11.37 3.84
C ARG A 18 14.13 11.36 5.36
N ARG A 19 14.90 10.54 6.10
CA ARG A 19 14.91 10.51 7.58
C ARG A 19 13.48 10.49 8.17
N PRO A 20 12.75 9.39 7.99
CA PRO A 20 11.33 9.33 8.31
C PRO A 20 11.06 9.74 9.77
N PRO A 21 10.00 10.51 10.04
CA PRO A 21 9.70 11.01 11.38
C PRO A 21 9.15 9.94 12.33
N TRP A 22 8.97 8.71 11.85
CA TRP A 22 8.39 7.59 12.60
C TRP A 22 9.11 6.28 12.26
N ILE A 23 9.07 5.33 13.20
CA ILE A 23 9.44 3.94 12.98
C ILE A 23 8.30 3.04 13.45
N LYS A 24 8.04 1.92 12.76
CA LYS A 24 6.96 1.02 13.11
C LYS A 24 7.39 0.06 14.20
N MET A 25 6.78 0.18 15.38
CA MET A 25 6.91 -0.83 16.44
C MET A 25 5.91 -1.94 16.20
N HIS A 26 6.39 -3.19 16.09
CA HIS A 26 5.53 -4.34 15.90
C HIS A 26 5.03 -4.87 17.25
N ALA A 27 3.72 -5.15 17.35
CA ALA A 27 3.11 -5.69 18.56
C ALA A 27 3.72 -7.05 18.98
N SER A 28 4.24 -7.81 18.01
CA SER A 28 4.90 -9.10 18.23
C SER A 28 6.12 -9.04 19.16
N VAL A 29 6.66 -7.84 19.44
CA VAL A 29 7.74 -7.70 20.44
C VAL A 29 7.26 -8.05 21.84
N LEU A 30 5.97 -7.91 22.14
CA LEU A 30 5.38 -8.33 23.41
C LEU A 30 5.28 -9.85 23.54
N ASP A 31 5.36 -10.58 22.43
CA ASP A 31 5.40 -12.04 22.41
C ASP A 31 6.83 -12.57 22.60
N ASP A 32 7.86 -11.72 22.49
CA ASP A 32 9.25 -12.09 22.68
C ASP A 32 9.60 -12.16 24.17
N TYR A 33 9.87 -13.38 24.65
CA TYR A 33 10.23 -13.62 26.04
C TYR A 33 11.47 -12.83 26.48
N ALA A 34 12.48 -12.69 25.61
CA ALA A 34 13.68 -11.94 25.93
C ALA A 34 13.37 -10.45 26.14
N PHE A 35 12.46 -9.90 25.35
CA PHE A 35 11.98 -8.53 25.54
C PHE A 35 11.23 -8.38 26.87
N CYS A 36 10.32 -9.32 27.17
CA CYS A 36 9.54 -9.30 28.41
C CYS A 36 10.42 -9.35 29.67
N CYS A 37 11.53 -10.09 29.63
CA CYS A 37 12.50 -10.19 30.72
C CYS A 37 13.42 -8.98 30.88
N LEU A 38 13.46 -8.03 29.93
CA LEU A 38 14.28 -6.82 30.08
C LEU A 38 13.75 -5.92 31.20
N GLN A 39 14.68 -5.24 31.89
CA GLN A 39 14.34 -4.17 32.82
C GLN A 39 13.63 -3.03 32.09
N ASP A 40 12.68 -2.37 32.75
CA ASP A 40 11.86 -1.31 32.15
C ASP A 40 12.70 -0.17 31.54
N ALA A 41 13.81 0.19 32.20
CA ALA A 41 14.77 1.16 31.66
C ALA A 41 15.41 0.67 30.34
N SER A 42 15.80 -0.61 30.27
CA SER A 42 16.36 -1.21 29.05
C SER A 42 15.33 -1.30 27.92
N LYS A 43 14.06 -1.60 28.23
CA LYS A 43 12.96 -1.56 27.26
C LYS A 43 12.79 -0.15 26.67
N ALA A 44 12.79 0.88 27.51
CA ALA A 44 12.70 2.26 27.07
C ALA A 44 13.91 2.66 26.19
N HIS A 45 15.13 2.28 26.59
CA HIS A 45 16.34 2.52 25.79
C HIS A 45 16.26 1.83 24.43
N LEU A 46 15.77 0.59 24.36
CA LEU A 46 15.59 -0.11 23.08
C LEU A 46 14.63 0.62 22.15
N MET A 47 13.50 1.11 22.67
CA MET A 47 12.53 1.88 21.89
C MET A 47 13.12 3.20 21.36
N LEU A 48 13.92 3.90 22.18
CA LEU A 48 14.60 5.12 21.77
C LEU A 48 15.72 4.85 20.75
N LEU A 49 16.41 3.72 20.87
CA LEU A 49 17.38 3.27 19.88
C LEU A 49 16.72 3.00 18.53
N TRP A 50 15.51 2.41 18.48
CA TRP A 50 14.76 2.25 17.21
C TRP A 50 14.54 3.58 16.49
N LEU A 51 14.15 4.62 17.23
CA LEU A 51 14.01 5.96 16.67
C LEU A 51 15.35 6.51 16.17
N LEU A 52 16.43 6.26 16.91
CA LEU A 52 17.77 6.71 16.52
C LEU A 52 18.28 5.98 15.28
N ALA A 53 18.04 4.67 15.15
CA ALA A 53 18.36 3.90 13.96
C ALA A 53 17.65 4.44 12.74
N SER A 54 16.39 4.88 12.87
CA SER A 54 15.63 5.51 11.79
C SER A 54 16.24 6.83 11.30
N LYS A 55 17.02 7.53 12.15
CA LYS A 55 17.69 8.79 11.78
C LYS A 55 19.07 8.57 11.16
N LEU A 56 19.70 7.44 11.46
CA LEU A 56 21.10 7.13 11.13
C LEU A 56 21.24 5.90 10.23
N ASP A 57 20.17 5.51 9.55
CA ASP A 57 20.14 4.36 8.65
C ASP A 57 20.70 3.07 9.29
N ASN A 58 20.30 2.84 10.54
CA ASN A 58 20.70 1.70 11.37
C ASN A 58 22.21 1.61 11.65
N ARG A 59 22.95 2.73 11.53
CA ARG A 59 24.38 2.83 11.86
C ARG A 59 24.56 3.74 13.07
N ILE A 60 24.38 3.18 14.26
CA ILE A 60 24.49 3.92 15.52
C ILE A 60 25.93 3.78 16.06
N PRO A 61 26.65 4.87 16.38
CA PRO A 61 27.96 4.76 17.02
C PRO A 61 27.87 4.12 18.42
N TRP A 62 28.78 3.20 18.75
CA TRP A 62 28.95 2.74 20.13
C TRP A 62 29.70 3.80 20.94
N ASP A 63 28.95 4.77 21.47
CA ASP A 63 29.45 5.81 22.39
C ASP A 63 28.38 6.08 23.46
N GLU A 64 28.65 5.65 24.69
CA GLU A 64 27.72 5.74 25.81
C GLU A 64 27.38 7.20 26.18
N GLN A 65 28.36 8.11 26.12
CA GLN A 65 28.15 9.52 26.46
C GLN A 65 27.31 10.22 25.39
N TRP A 66 27.58 9.91 24.12
CA TRP A 66 26.81 10.42 23.01
C TRP A 66 25.38 9.84 22.98
N LEU A 67 25.23 8.54 23.24
CA LEU A 67 23.93 7.87 23.34
C LEU A 67 23.10 8.44 24.49
N ALA A 68 23.68 8.65 25.68
CA ALA A 68 22.97 9.25 26.79
C ALA A 68 22.36 10.61 26.43
N LYS A 69 23.09 11.44 25.66
CA LYS A 69 22.58 12.72 25.14
C LYS A 69 21.48 12.53 24.10
N GLN A 70 21.66 11.64 23.13
CA GLN A 70 20.66 11.42 22.06
C GLN A 70 19.37 10.80 22.57
N LEU A 71 19.45 9.89 23.52
CA LEU A 71 18.30 9.23 24.15
C LEU A 71 17.68 10.11 25.24
N SER A 72 18.30 11.25 25.58
CA SER A 72 17.89 12.12 26.70
C SER A 72 17.73 11.35 28.02
N ALA A 73 18.62 10.39 28.25
CA ALA A 73 18.60 9.56 29.45
C ALA A 73 19.15 10.34 30.65
N THR A 74 18.42 10.33 31.76
CA THR A 74 18.86 10.94 33.03
C THR A 74 19.77 10.03 33.85
N GLY A 75 19.78 8.72 33.56
CA GLY A 75 20.62 7.70 34.19
C GLY A 75 21.66 7.10 33.22
N PRO A 76 22.52 6.19 33.71
CA PRO A 76 23.50 5.51 32.87
C PRO A 76 22.81 4.63 31.82
N VAL A 77 23.22 4.77 30.56
CA VAL A 77 22.68 3.99 29.43
C VAL A 77 23.45 2.67 29.32
N ASN A 78 22.86 1.60 29.83
CA ASN A 78 23.42 0.25 29.71
C ASN A 78 22.94 -0.43 28.42
N ILE A 79 23.81 -0.49 27.41
CA ILE A 79 23.53 -1.14 26.11
C ILE A 79 23.83 -2.65 26.16
N GLN A 80 24.68 -3.09 27.08
CA GLN A 80 25.12 -4.49 27.18
C GLN A 80 23.96 -5.51 27.23
N PRO A 81 22.90 -5.31 28.05
CA PRO A 81 21.78 -6.25 28.08
C PRO A 81 21.04 -6.37 26.74
N LEU A 82 21.03 -5.31 25.93
CA LEU A 82 20.38 -5.29 24.61
C LEU A 82 21.19 -6.04 23.56
N VAL A 83 22.51 -6.09 23.74
CA VAL A 83 23.42 -6.89 22.91
C VAL A 83 23.32 -8.36 23.30
N ASP A 84 23.34 -8.65 24.60
CA ASP A 84 23.29 -10.02 25.12
C ASP A 84 21.97 -10.72 24.75
N THR A 85 20.86 -9.97 24.73
CA THR A 85 19.55 -10.45 24.27
C THR A 85 19.42 -10.51 22.74
N GLY A 86 20.36 -9.93 22.00
CA GLY A 86 20.40 -9.95 20.54
C GLY A 86 19.41 -9.01 19.85
N PHE A 87 18.84 -8.03 20.56
CA PHE A 87 18.07 -6.95 19.91
C PHE A 87 18.96 -5.95 19.19
N VAL A 88 20.19 -5.80 19.69
CA VAL A 88 21.21 -4.91 19.15
C VAL A 88 22.43 -5.74 18.73
N LEU A 89 22.86 -5.56 17.49
CA LEU A 89 23.99 -6.24 16.89
C LEU A 89 25.19 -5.30 16.82
N VAL A 90 26.36 -5.79 17.23
CA VAL A 90 27.62 -5.04 17.20
C VAL A 90 28.42 -5.48 15.98
N THR A 91 28.65 -4.55 15.06
CA THR A 91 29.51 -4.76 13.89
C THR A 91 30.79 -3.94 14.02
N HIS A 92 31.91 -4.55 13.64
CA HIS A 92 33.18 -3.85 13.48
C HIS A 92 33.26 -3.27 12.08
N ASP A 93 33.58 -1.98 11.98
CA ASP A 93 33.73 -1.25 10.72
C ASP A 93 34.85 -1.89 9.87
N ALA A 94 34.47 -2.62 8.81
CA ALA A 94 35.34 -2.96 7.70
C ALA A 94 34.98 -2.00 6.56
N SER A 95 35.84 -1.01 6.35
CA SER A 95 35.73 -0.06 5.24
C SER A 95 35.76 -0.81 3.90
N GLU A 96 34.61 -1.04 3.29
CA GLU A 96 34.49 -1.14 1.83
C GLU A 96 33.35 -0.25 1.36
N ALA A 97 33.77 0.87 0.77
CA ALA A 97 32.94 1.78 0.03
C ALA A 97 32.46 1.08 -1.26
N LEU A 98 31.14 1.01 -1.46
CA LEU A 98 30.59 0.71 -2.77
C LEU A 98 29.49 1.71 -3.15
N ALA A 99 29.83 2.44 -4.21
CA ALA A 99 29.02 3.18 -5.18
C ALA A 99 28.46 4.57 -4.81
N THR A 100 29.07 5.57 -5.44
CA THR A 100 28.47 6.85 -5.84
C THR A 100 27.25 6.61 -6.73
N CYS A 101 26.06 7.07 -6.31
CA CYS A 101 24.90 7.12 -7.22
C CYS A 101 24.22 8.50 -7.18
N LYS A 102 24.57 9.27 -8.21
CA LYS A 102 23.88 10.34 -8.93
C LYS A 102 22.76 11.10 -8.22
N GLN A 103 23.01 12.38 -8.03
CA GLN A 103 22.00 13.42 -7.86
C GLN A 103 21.17 13.57 -9.14
N SER A 104 19.85 13.54 -9.02
CA SER A 104 18.95 14.26 -9.91
C SER A 104 18.07 15.16 -9.06
N ALA A 105 18.30 16.46 -9.25
CA ALA A 105 17.56 17.55 -8.66
C ALA A 105 16.16 17.66 -9.26
N MET A 106 15.16 17.98 -8.44
CA MET A 106 14.15 19.00 -8.71
C MET A 106 13.39 19.31 -7.40
N PRO A 107 13.14 20.59 -7.08
CA PRO A 107 12.38 20.98 -5.89
C PRO A 107 10.89 21.09 -6.24
N GLU A 108 10.03 20.43 -5.47
CA GLU A 108 8.58 20.68 -5.49
C GLU A 108 8.22 21.45 -4.22
N THR A 109 7.58 22.60 -4.42
CA THR A 109 7.05 23.53 -3.42
C THR A 109 5.69 23.04 -2.96
N GLU A 110 5.54 22.74 -1.68
CA GLU A 110 4.23 22.48 -1.06
C GLU A 110 3.91 23.63 -0.09
N ALA A 111 2.93 24.44 -0.46
CA ALA A 111 2.30 25.42 0.42
C ALA A 111 1.23 24.69 1.26
N GLU A 112 1.44 24.62 2.57
CA GLU A 112 0.44 24.14 3.49
C GLU A 112 -0.67 25.19 3.68
N THR A 113 -1.93 24.77 3.59
CA THR A 113 -3.05 25.48 4.22
C THR A 113 -3.94 24.45 4.89
N GLU A 114 -3.78 24.37 6.21
CA GLU A 114 -4.72 23.71 7.10
C GLU A 114 -6.05 24.48 7.08
N LYS A 115 -7.16 23.76 6.88
CA LYS A 115 -8.46 24.23 7.36
C LYS A 115 -9.26 23.08 7.94
N LYS A 116 -9.28 23.03 9.27
CA LYS A 116 -10.32 22.42 10.09
C LYS A 116 -11.66 23.02 9.70
N THR A 117 -12.63 22.20 9.30
CA THR A 117 -14.04 22.61 9.35
C THR A 117 -14.87 21.41 9.79
N THR A 118 -15.30 21.50 11.06
CA THR A 118 -16.40 20.75 11.65
C THR A 118 -17.68 21.20 10.97
N THR A 119 -18.35 20.31 10.23
CA THR A 119 -19.77 20.51 9.87
C THR A 119 -20.50 19.17 9.91
N THR A 120 -21.17 18.96 11.04
CA THR A 120 -22.40 18.18 11.17
C THR A 120 -23.38 18.55 10.05
N THR A 121 -23.93 17.59 9.30
CA THR A 121 -25.36 17.50 8.92
C THR A 121 -25.62 16.34 7.93
N THR A 122 -26.41 15.39 8.44
CA THR A 122 -27.32 14.43 7.80
C THR A 122 -26.78 13.32 6.89
N LEU A 123 -26.64 12.16 7.54
CA LEU A 123 -26.50 10.81 6.98
C LEU A 123 -27.83 10.36 6.34
N VAL A 124 -27.78 9.86 5.10
CA VAL A 124 -28.70 8.80 4.67
C VAL A 124 -27.97 7.48 4.93
N VAL A 125 -28.32 6.88 6.06
CA VAL A 125 -27.82 5.58 6.52
C VAL A 125 -28.44 4.49 5.64
N LEU A 126 -27.66 3.90 4.73
CA LEU A 126 -27.98 2.58 4.20
C LEU A 126 -27.66 1.55 5.29
N GLN A 127 -28.70 1.07 5.94
CA GLN A 127 -28.62 0.13 7.06
C GLN A 127 -27.93 -1.18 6.62
N LYS A 128 -26.91 -1.59 7.39
CA LYS A 128 -26.37 -2.95 7.36
C LYS A 128 -27.45 -3.92 7.88
N PRO A 129 -27.76 -5.03 7.21
CA PRO A 129 -28.52 -6.09 7.85
C PRO A 129 -27.68 -6.69 8.98
N GLN A 130 -28.19 -6.60 10.20
CA GLN A 130 -27.70 -7.35 11.34
C GLN A 130 -28.05 -8.81 11.13
N ASN A 131 -27.03 -9.66 10.98
CA ASN A 131 -27.12 -11.06 11.36
C ASN A 131 -25.73 -11.55 11.75
N ASP A 132 -25.62 -11.96 13.02
CA ASP A 132 -24.44 -12.54 13.64
C ASP A 132 -24.10 -13.88 12.99
N VAL A 133 -23.33 -13.82 11.91
CA VAL A 133 -22.57 -14.94 11.36
C VAL A 133 -21.14 -14.44 11.27
N LYS A 134 -20.13 -15.23 11.67
CA LYS A 134 -18.70 -14.88 11.50
C LYS A 134 -18.41 -14.64 10.01
N VAL A 135 -18.58 -13.41 9.51
CA VAL A 135 -18.37 -13.05 8.11
C VAL A 135 -16.87 -12.83 7.87
N LYS A 136 -16.30 -13.55 6.89
CA LYS A 136 -14.94 -13.33 6.39
C LYS A 136 -14.76 -11.86 6.00
N ALA A 137 -13.65 -11.24 6.41
CA ALA A 137 -13.38 -9.80 6.26
C ALA A 137 -13.12 -9.35 4.80
N GLY A 138 -14.13 -9.40 3.93
CA GLY A 138 -14.06 -8.89 2.55
C GLY A 138 -15.44 -8.84 1.87
N THR A 139 -15.59 -7.95 0.89
CA THR A 139 -16.83 -7.76 0.12
C THR A 139 -16.90 -8.81 -0.98
N ARG A 140 -18.05 -9.47 -1.19
CA ARG A 140 -18.20 -10.47 -2.26
C ARG A 140 -18.31 -9.78 -3.62
N TYR A 141 -17.91 -10.47 -4.69
CA TYR A 141 -18.04 -9.95 -6.06
C TYR A 141 -19.48 -9.50 -6.41
N ALA A 142 -20.50 -10.26 -5.98
CA ALA A 142 -21.90 -9.88 -6.18
C ALA A 142 -22.25 -8.54 -5.51
N ASP A 143 -21.73 -8.28 -4.31
CA ASP A 143 -21.98 -7.03 -3.59
C ASP A 143 -21.19 -5.86 -4.19
N VAL A 144 -19.94 -6.10 -4.65
CA VAL A 144 -19.15 -5.12 -5.41
C VAL A 144 -19.89 -4.71 -6.68
N ARG A 145 -20.48 -5.68 -7.38
CA ARG A 145 -21.27 -5.42 -8.57
C ARG A 145 -22.47 -4.52 -8.30
N THR A 146 -23.21 -4.75 -7.23
CA THR A 146 -24.33 -3.88 -6.83
C THR A 146 -23.86 -2.45 -6.52
N ARG A 147 -22.66 -2.27 -5.95
CA ARG A 147 -22.08 -0.92 -5.72
C ARG A 147 -21.77 -0.21 -7.02
N ILE A 148 -21.21 -0.93 -8.00
CA ILE A 148 -20.92 -0.38 -9.34
C ILE A 148 -22.22 0.06 -10.00
N GLU A 149 -23.24 -0.81 -10.04
CA GLU A 149 -24.56 -0.52 -10.62
C GLU A 149 -25.22 0.70 -9.94
N GLY A 150 -25.14 0.78 -8.60
CA GLY A 150 -25.62 1.93 -7.83
C GLY A 150 -24.84 3.23 -8.06
N TYR A 151 -23.53 3.16 -8.31
CA TYR A 151 -22.72 4.33 -8.66
C TYR A 151 -23.15 4.91 -10.00
N PHE A 152 -23.36 4.06 -11.01
CA PHE A 152 -23.83 4.48 -12.34
C PHE A 152 -25.28 4.98 -12.33
N ALA A 153 -26.17 4.40 -11.53
CA ALA A 153 -27.55 4.87 -11.43
C ALA A 153 -27.69 6.27 -10.80
N ASN A 154 -26.75 6.67 -9.95
CA ASN A 154 -26.76 7.96 -9.23
C ASN A 154 -25.71 8.94 -9.75
N LEU A 155 -25.18 8.72 -10.96
CA LEU A 155 -24.09 9.51 -11.54
C LEU A 155 -24.44 11.02 -11.68
N THR A 156 -25.73 11.36 -11.66
CA THR A 156 -26.29 12.70 -11.86
C THR A 156 -26.47 13.54 -10.59
N GLU A 157 -26.47 12.96 -9.39
CA GLU A 157 -26.86 13.70 -8.16
C GLU A 157 -25.81 13.78 -7.04
N VAL A 158 -24.67 13.08 -7.14
CA VAL A 158 -23.68 13.06 -6.06
C VAL A 158 -22.52 13.99 -6.36
N THR A 159 -22.29 14.94 -5.47
CA THR A 159 -21.08 15.77 -5.36
C THR A 159 -19.84 14.89 -5.60
N ARG A 160 -19.23 15.02 -6.79
CA ARG A 160 -18.04 14.27 -7.24
C ARG A 160 -16.86 14.52 -6.30
N THR A 161 -16.79 13.80 -5.19
CA THR A 161 -15.60 13.79 -4.36
C THR A 161 -14.58 12.84 -4.98
N LYS A 162 -13.31 13.25 -5.02
CA LYS A 162 -12.20 12.40 -5.50
C LYS A 162 -12.14 11.05 -4.75
N SER A 163 -12.64 11.02 -3.51
CA SER A 163 -12.76 9.81 -2.69
C SER A 163 -13.80 8.82 -3.24
N ALA A 164 -15.01 9.29 -3.57
CA ALA A 164 -16.07 8.44 -4.12
C ALA A 164 -15.68 7.89 -5.51
N GLN A 165 -15.07 8.72 -6.36
CA GLN A 165 -14.56 8.27 -7.66
C GLN A 165 -13.49 7.19 -7.51
N ARG A 166 -12.55 7.36 -6.56
CA ARG A 166 -11.53 6.35 -6.29
C ARG A 166 -12.12 5.03 -5.81
N SER A 167 -13.14 5.08 -4.94
CA SER A 167 -13.85 3.87 -4.50
C SER A 167 -14.50 3.13 -5.67
N ALA A 168 -15.17 3.84 -6.58
CA ALA A 168 -15.77 3.25 -7.75
C ALA A 168 -14.71 2.64 -8.70
N GLN A 169 -13.59 3.33 -8.91
CA GLN A 169 -12.48 2.80 -9.70
C GLN A 169 -11.88 1.52 -9.10
N ILE A 170 -11.79 1.44 -7.77
CA ILE A 170 -11.33 0.23 -7.08
C ILE A 170 -12.29 -0.94 -7.35
N ASP A 171 -13.59 -0.70 -7.17
CA ASP A 171 -14.63 -1.70 -7.40
C ASP A 171 -14.60 -2.20 -8.85
N ILE A 172 -14.46 -1.30 -9.82
CA ILE A 172 -14.37 -1.63 -11.25
C ILE A 172 -13.11 -2.45 -11.56
N ALA A 173 -11.93 -2.03 -11.10
CA ALA A 173 -10.69 -2.75 -11.34
C ALA A 173 -10.72 -4.17 -10.75
N PHE A 174 -11.25 -4.32 -9.53
CA PHE A 174 -11.45 -5.62 -8.90
C PHE A 174 -12.44 -6.48 -9.70
N ALA A 175 -13.58 -5.91 -10.10
CA ALA A 175 -14.58 -6.64 -10.86
C ALA A 175 -14.06 -7.11 -12.23
N TYR A 176 -13.27 -6.26 -12.89
CA TYR A 176 -12.59 -6.59 -14.15
C TYR A 176 -11.65 -7.78 -13.96
N TRP A 177 -10.80 -7.73 -12.92
CA TRP A 177 -9.90 -8.84 -12.62
C TRP A 177 -10.65 -10.15 -12.32
N VAL A 178 -11.70 -10.11 -11.49
CA VAL A 178 -12.50 -11.30 -11.16
C VAL A 178 -13.06 -11.96 -12.42
N ALA A 179 -13.61 -11.15 -13.33
CA ALA A 179 -14.18 -11.65 -14.59
C ALA A 179 -13.10 -12.18 -15.53
N LYS A 180 -11.97 -11.48 -15.66
CA LYS A 180 -10.91 -11.83 -16.61
C LYS A 180 -10.08 -13.05 -16.18
N TYR A 181 -9.90 -13.24 -14.89
CA TYR A 181 -9.07 -14.32 -14.31
C TYR A 181 -9.89 -15.50 -13.78
N ASP A 182 -11.20 -15.52 -14.04
CA ASP A 182 -12.16 -16.53 -13.56
C ASP A 182 -12.03 -16.81 -12.05
N LYS A 183 -12.18 -15.75 -11.24
CA LYS A 183 -12.06 -15.81 -9.78
C LYS A 183 -13.39 -15.52 -9.06
N PRO A 184 -14.48 -16.28 -9.31
CA PRO A 184 -15.82 -15.95 -8.81
C PRO A 184 -15.96 -15.95 -7.27
N ARG A 185 -15.03 -16.61 -6.57
CA ARG A 185 -15.00 -16.70 -5.10
C ARG A 185 -14.09 -15.67 -4.44
N ALA A 186 -13.41 -14.83 -5.23
CA ALA A 186 -12.55 -13.80 -4.68
C ALA A 186 -13.37 -12.74 -3.93
N LEU A 187 -12.77 -12.20 -2.88
CA LEU A 187 -13.34 -11.15 -2.05
C LEU A 187 -12.53 -9.88 -2.19
N LEU A 188 -13.18 -8.73 -2.27
CA LEU A 188 -12.50 -7.46 -2.11
C LEU A 188 -12.25 -7.23 -0.62
N ASP A 189 -11.12 -7.74 -0.14
CA ASP A 189 -10.61 -7.50 1.20
C ASP A 189 -9.82 -6.18 1.27
N LYS A 190 -9.50 -5.73 2.50
CA LYS A 190 -8.77 -4.48 2.73
C LYS A 190 -7.41 -4.43 2.03
N LYS A 191 -6.76 -5.58 1.85
CA LYS A 191 -5.42 -5.65 1.26
C LYS A 191 -5.51 -5.42 -0.25
N ARG A 192 -6.48 -6.04 -0.92
CA ARG A 192 -6.77 -5.80 -2.34
C ARG A 192 -7.26 -4.39 -2.59
N GLU A 193 -8.14 -3.88 -1.73
CA GLU A 193 -8.63 -2.50 -1.79
C GLU A 193 -7.46 -1.48 -1.67
N SER A 194 -6.59 -1.65 -0.68
CA SER A 194 -5.39 -0.81 -0.50
C SER A 194 -4.47 -0.88 -1.72
N ARG A 195 -4.23 -2.08 -2.24
CA ARG A 195 -3.32 -2.28 -3.38
C ARG A 195 -3.81 -1.53 -4.62
N ILE A 196 -5.07 -1.72 -4.99
CA ILE A 196 -5.67 -1.04 -6.14
C ILE A 196 -5.71 0.48 -5.90
N GLY A 197 -6.13 0.90 -4.71
CA GLY A 197 -6.23 2.31 -4.34
C GLY A 197 -4.89 3.04 -4.37
N GLU A 198 -3.80 2.40 -3.93
CA GLU A 198 -2.44 2.93 -4.03
C GLU A 198 -2.00 3.09 -5.48
N ARG A 199 -2.22 2.09 -6.34
CA ARG A 199 -1.85 2.19 -7.76
C ARG A 199 -2.61 3.31 -8.47
N LEU A 200 -3.91 3.44 -8.18
CA LEU A 200 -4.72 4.57 -8.67
C LEU A 200 -4.25 5.92 -8.12
N LYS A 201 -3.72 5.97 -6.89
CA LYS A 201 -3.19 7.22 -6.33
C LYS A 201 -1.90 7.64 -7.04
N GLU A 202 -1.02 6.69 -7.33
CA GLU A 202 0.28 6.93 -7.96
C GLU A 202 0.17 7.41 -9.42
N ASN A 203 -0.83 6.93 -10.17
CA ASN A 203 -1.01 7.28 -11.58
C ASN A 203 -2.07 8.37 -11.83
N GLY A 204 -2.44 9.13 -10.80
CA GLY A 204 -3.41 10.21 -10.91
C GLY A 204 -4.87 9.77 -11.12
N GLY A 205 -5.18 8.50 -10.89
CA GLY A 205 -6.51 7.92 -11.04
C GLY A 205 -6.77 7.38 -12.43
N ASP A 206 -5.74 7.06 -13.20
CA ASP A 206 -5.90 6.42 -14.50
C ASP A 206 -6.27 4.95 -14.35
N LEU A 207 -7.58 4.67 -14.43
CA LEU A 207 -8.09 3.30 -14.43
C LEU A 207 -7.63 2.53 -15.68
N SER A 208 -7.43 3.19 -16.82
CA SER A 208 -7.10 2.55 -18.10
C SER A 208 -5.79 1.76 -18.00
N GLU A 209 -4.76 2.38 -17.44
CA GLU A 209 -3.47 1.74 -17.21
C GLU A 209 -3.56 0.50 -16.31
N LEU A 210 -4.33 0.55 -15.22
CA LEU A 210 -4.52 -0.60 -14.34
C LEU A 210 -5.17 -1.77 -15.09
N LEU A 211 -6.17 -1.49 -15.92
CA LEU A 211 -6.84 -2.53 -16.72
C LEU A 211 -5.89 -3.14 -17.76
N TYR A 212 -5.05 -2.32 -18.40
CA TYR A 212 -4.01 -2.84 -19.30
C TYR A 212 -2.94 -3.66 -18.58
N ALA A 213 -2.56 -3.29 -17.35
CA ALA A 213 -1.64 -4.07 -16.55
C ALA A 213 -2.23 -5.44 -16.20
N LEU A 214 -3.54 -5.51 -15.90
CA LEU A 214 -4.25 -6.78 -15.69
C LEU A 214 -4.31 -7.62 -16.96
N ASP A 215 -4.48 -7.04 -18.14
CA ASP A 215 -4.38 -7.76 -19.41
C ASP A 215 -2.96 -8.26 -19.69
N GLY A 216 -1.95 -7.43 -19.43
CA GLY A 216 -0.54 -7.78 -19.56
C GLY A 216 -0.14 -8.92 -18.63
N GLY A 217 -0.69 -8.95 -17.41
CA GLY A 217 -0.46 -10.04 -16.45
C GLY A 217 -0.87 -11.43 -16.95
N LEU A 218 -1.87 -11.52 -17.85
CA LEU A 218 -2.26 -12.78 -18.49
C LEU A 218 -1.30 -13.23 -19.59
N ARG A 219 -0.53 -12.30 -20.15
CA ARG A 219 0.47 -12.57 -21.19
C ARG A 219 1.84 -12.88 -20.62
N ASP A 220 2.06 -12.50 -19.37
CA ASP A 220 3.30 -12.74 -18.66
C ASP A 220 3.39 -14.20 -18.17
N LYS A 221 4.31 -14.95 -18.79
CA LYS A 221 4.53 -16.37 -18.51
C LYS A 221 4.88 -16.64 -17.03
N HIS A 222 5.63 -15.74 -16.40
CA HIS A 222 6.08 -15.95 -15.01
C HIS A 222 4.93 -15.79 -14.01
N LEU A 223 3.94 -14.97 -14.36
CA LEU A 223 2.74 -14.80 -13.55
C LEU A 223 1.79 -15.98 -13.71
N THR A 224 1.56 -16.45 -14.95
CA THR A 224 0.57 -17.50 -15.22
C THR A 224 0.99 -18.90 -14.75
N GLU A 225 2.28 -19.20 -14.67
CA GLU A 225 2.79 -20.51 -14.23
C GLU A 225 2.92 -20.64 -12.70
N GLY A 226 2.93 -19.53 -11.96
CA GLY A 226 3.33 -19.51 -10.54
C GLY A 226 2.22 -19.81 -9.52
N GLY A 227 0.97 -20.01 -9.94
CA GLY A 227 -0.15 -20.27 -9.02
C GLY A 227 -0.46 -19.13 -8.02
N TYR A 228 0.08 -17.94 -8.25
CA TYR A 228 -0.06 -16.79 -7.37
C TYR A 228 -1.43 -16.12 -7.47
N ASP A 229 -1.78 -15.34 -6.44
CA ASP A 229 -2.89 -14.40 -6.54
C ASP A 229 -2.51 -13.26 -7.49
N MET A 230 -2.91 -13.43 -8.74
CA MET A 230 -2.53 -12.58 -9.86
C MET A 230 -2.82 -11.09 -9.62
N LEU A 231 -3.88 -10.73 -8.87
CA LEU A 231 -4.20 -9.32 -8.63
C LEU A 231 -3.08 -8.63 -7.84
N GLU A 232 -2.65 -9.26 -6.75
CA GLU A 232 -1.63 -8.67 -5.87
C GLU A 232 -0.25 -8.69 -6.52
N THR A 233 0.04 -9.70 -7.34
CA THR A 233 1.32 -9.78 -8.04
C THR A 233 1.38 -8.81 -9.20
N VAL A 234 0.31 -8.67 -9.99
CA VAL A 234 0.22 -7.68 -11.08
C VAL A 234 0.31 -6.27 -10.53
N LEU A 235 -0.46 -5.95 -9.49
CA LEU A 235 -0.51 -4.61 -8.90
C LEU A 235 0.50 -4.39 -7.76
N ARG A 236 1.57 -5.20 -7.68
CA ARG A 236 2.53 -5.22 -6.57
C ARG A 236 3.16 -3.86 -6.30
N ASP A 237 3.69 -3.25 -7.36
CA ASP A 237 4.41 -1.98 -7.36
C ASP A 237 4.21 -1.25 -8.69
N ARG A 238 4.59 0.03 -8.73
CA ARG A 238 4.37 0.92 -9.87
C ARG A 238 5.08 0.43 -11.13
N GLY A 239 6.35 0.06 -11.00
CA GLY A 239 7.17 -0.37 -12.13
C GLY A 239 6.62 -1.64 -12.75
N ASN A 240 6.11 -2.57 -11.94
CA ASN A 240 5.47 -3.77 -12.46
C ASN A 240 4.16 -3.48 -13.20
N VAL A 241 3.34 -2.54 -12.72
CA VAL A 241 2.13 -2.09 -13.41
C VAL A 241 2.46 -1.50 -14.79
N GLU A 242 3.41 -0.58 -14.87
CA GLU A 242 3.85 0.01 -16.15
C GLU A 242 4.41 -1.05 -17.10
N ARG A 243 5.31 -1.91 -16.59
CA ARG A 243 5.92 -2.99 -17.36
C ARG A 243 4.87 -3.92 -17.97
N LEU A 244 3.85 -4.29 -17.21
CA LEU A 244 2.76 -5.16 -17.68
C LEU A 244 1.84 -4.42 -18.67
N ALA A 245 1.48 -3.17 -18.38
CA ALA A 245 0.68 -2.36 -19.30
C ALA A 245 1.39 -2.16 -20.66
N GLN A 246 2.71 -1.96 -20.66
CA GLN A 246 3.53 -1.83 -21.88
C GLN A 246 3.53 -3.08 -22.76
N GLN A 247 3.17 -4.25 -22.24
CA GLN A 247 3.01 -5.45 -23.07
C GLN A 247 1.82 -5.31 -24.04
N MET A 248 0.88 -4.40 -23.76
CA MET A 248 -0.32 -4.18 -24.55
C MET A 248 -0.04 -3.17 -25.68
N PRO A 249 -0.19 -3.55 -26.97
CA PRO A 249 0.06 -2.63 -28.09
C PRO A 249 -0.79 -1.36 -28.03
N LYS A 250 -2.05 -1.47 -27.62
CA LYS A 250 -2.99 -0.34 -27.51
C LYS A 250 -2.55 0.66 -26.43
N TYR A 251 -2.05 0.18 -25.29
CA TYR A 251 -1.49 1.06 -24.26
C TYR A 251 -0.26 1.82 -24.78
N ARG A 252 0.63 1.16 -25.51
CA ARG A 252 1.81 1.82 -26.14
C ARG A 252 1.42 2.85 -27.20
N ALA A 253 0.28 2.66 -27.86
CA ALA A 253 -0.27 3.62 -28.82
C ALA A 253 -0.95 4.82 -28.12
N GLY A 254 -1.10 4.80 -26.79
CA GLY A 254 -1.82 5.81 -26.02
C GLY A 254 -3.34 5.65 -26.06
N ASP A 255 -3.85 4.52 -26.56
CA ASP A 255 -5.29 4.26 -26.61
C ASP A 255 -5.84 3.93 -25.23
N MET A 256 -7.02 4.48 -24.91
CA MET A 256 -7.74 4.11 -23.71
C MET A 256 -8.19 2.65 -23.74
N HIS A 257 -8.14 2.00 -22.57
CA HIS A 257 -8.60 0.63 -22.42
C HIS A 257 -10.07 0.53 -22.83
N PRO A 258 -10.49 -0.47 -23.64
CA PRO A 258 -11.87 -0.56 -24.15
C PRO A 258 -12.94 -0.51 -23.04
N MET A 259 -12.67 -1.14 -21.89
CA MET A 259 -13.56 -1.08 -20.73
C MET A 259 -13.59 0.32 -20.10
N ALA A 260 -12.43 0.98 -19.94
CA ALA A 260 -12.38 2.34 -19.41
C ALA A 260 -13.09 3.32 -20.35
N LYS A 261 -12.95 3.12 -21.67
CA LYS A 261 -13.65 3.88 -22.70
C LYS A 261 -15.15 3.70 -22.63
N LYS A 262 -15.67 2.47 -22.45
CA LYS A 262 -17.11 2.23 -22.24
C LYS A 262 -17.64 2.98 -21.01
N LEU A 263 -16.93 2.89 -19.88
CA LEU A 263 -17.31 3.55 -18.62
C LEU A 263 -17.29 5.09 -18.71
N LEU A 264 -16.49 5.67 -19.61
CA LEU A 264 -16.42 7.11 -19.84
C LEU A 264 -17.37 7.59 -20.94
N ALA A 265 -17.56 6.82 -22.02
CA ALA A 265 -18.51 7.16 -23.08
C ALA A 265 -19.97 7.09 -22.60
N GLU A 266 -20.29 6.16 -21.70
CA GLU A 266 -21.63 6.05 -21.08
C GLU A 266 -21.95 7.21 -20.12
N SER A 267 -20.98 8.09 -19.81
CA SER A 267 -21.21 9.29 -19.00
C SER A 267 -21.69 10.51 -19.79
N ASP A 268 -21.62 10.50 -21.13
CA ASP A 268 -22.11 11.58 -21.99
C ASP A 268 -23.49 11.28 -22.63
N ASP A 269 -23.84 10.00 -22.86
CA ASP A 269 -25.00 9.65 -23.69
C ASP A 269 -26.21 9.04 -22.93
N GLY A 270 -26.17 8.89 -21.60
CA GLY A 270 -27.35 8.46 -20.81
C GLY A 270 -27.88 7.07 -21.14
N VAL A 271 -27.04 6.17 -21.68
CA VAL A 271 -27.40 4.77 -21.97
C VAL A 271 -26.87 3.86 -20.87
N ALA A 272 -27.77 3.02 -20.33
CA ALA A 272 -27.50 2.07 -19.26
C ALA A 272 -26.37 1.08 -19.61
N LEU A 273 -25.53 0.78 -18.60
CA LEU A 273 -24.49 -0.24 -18.61
C LEU A 273 -24.99 -1.54 -19.29
N PRO A 274 -24.23 -2.17 -20.19
CA PRO A 274 -24.68 -3.39 -20.83
C PRO A 274 -24.87 -4.53 -19.80
N PRO A 275 -25.98 -5.29 -19.89
CA PRO A 275 -26.23 -6.41 -19.00
C PRO A 275 -25.12 -7.48 -19.09
N PRO A 276 -24.94 -8.29 -18.03
CA PRO A 276 -23.75 -9.12 -17.78
C PRO A 276 -23.42 -10.20 -18.82
N LEU A 277 -24.27 -10.41 -19.82
CA LEU A 277 -23.97 -11.28 -20.95
C LEU A 277 -22.88 -10.70 -21.87
N GLU A 278 -22.67 -9.38 -21.89
CA GLU A 278 -21.61 -8.77 -22.70
C GLU A 278 -20.24 -8.67 -22.03
N LEU A 279 -20.17 -8.77 -20.68
CA LEU A 279 -18.89 -8.86 -19.96
C LEU A 279 -18.20 -10.22 -20.20
N ALA A 280 -18.98 -11.25 -20.49
CA ALA A 280 -18.51 -12.56 -20.94
C ALA A 280 -18.30 -12.60 -22.47
N ALA A 281 -19.16 -11.95 -23.27
CA ALA A 281 -19.04 -11.94 -24.73
C ALA A 281 -17.84 -11.11 -25.24
N ALA A 282 -17.47 -10.01 -24.59
CA ALA A 282 -16.30 -9.20 -24.95
C ALA A 282 -14.95 -9.83 -24.56
N VAL A 283 -14.97 -10.96 -23.84
CA VAL A 283 -13.78 -11.75 -23.45
C VAL A 283 -13.69 -13.05 -24.28
N GLY A 284 -14.67 -13.31 -25.14
CA GLY A 284 -14.80 -14.55 -25.93
C GLY A 284 -14.80 -14.38 -27.45
N ALA A 285 -14.08 -13.40 -27.99
CA ALA A 285 -13.76 -13.30 -29.43
C ALA A 285 -12.30 -12.88 -29.63
#